data_AF-A0A964Z9S9-F1
#
_entry.id   AF-A0A964Z9S9-F1
#
_cell.length_a   1.000
_cell.length_b   1.000
_cell.length_c   1.000
_cell.angle_alpha   90.00
_cell.angle_beta   90.00
_cell.angle_gamma   90.00
#
_symmetry.space_group_name_H-M   'P 1'
#
loop_
_entity.id
_entity.type
_entity.pdbx_description
1 polymer ?
#
loop_
_entity_poly.entity_id
_entity_poly.type
_entity_poly.pdbx_seq_one_letter_code
_entity_poly.pdbx_strand_id
1 'polypeptide(L)'
;MKCPSCETTNAPTASTCSACGKPLKPRRKRRDDEESAPLTPEAAAFIQRATWLFRFGLLSLVPGLGLVLGPLAMLGAIWMRGPEQPGRGLVRIGFVFGLLSTLCQWVGMGLILYSTGAVH
;
A
#
# COMPACT_ATOMS: atom_id res chain seq x y z
N MET A 1 -9.93 17.91 26.44
CA MET A 1 -8.86 16.95 26.80
C MET A 1 -8.39 17.21 28.24
N LYS A 2 -8.02 16.18 29.01
CA LYS A 2 -7.51 16.36 30.37
C LYS A 2 -6.00 16.62 30.35
N CYS A 3 -5.53 17.59 31.15
CA CYS A 3 -4.10 17.83 31.33
C CYS A 3 -3.46 16.67 32.09
N PRO A 4 -2.35 16.07 31.62
CA PRO A 4 -1.70 14.96 32.32
C PRO A 4 -1.01 15.37 33.62
N SER A 5 -0.83 16.67 33.86
CA SER A 5 -0.12 17.17 35.05
C SER A 5 -1.02 17.63 36.18
N CYS A 6 -2.21 18.14 35.89
CA CYS A 6 -3.12 18.73 36.88
C CYS A 6 -4.57 18.31 36.69
N GLU A 7 -4.82 17.39 35.74
CA GLU A 7 -6.13 16.80 35.41
C GLU A 7 -7.23 17.77 34.96
N THR A 8 -6.95 19.07 34.87
CA THR A 8 -7.89 20.08 34.38
C THR A 8 -8.38 19.74 32.98
N THR A 9 -9.69 19.86 32.78
CA THR A 9 -10.33 19.71 31.46
C THR A 9 -10.13 20.98 30.65
N ASN A 10 -9.47 20.85 29.50
CA ASN A 10 -9.21 21.93 28.54
C ASN A 10 -9.97 21.71 27.22
N ALA A 11 -10.17 22.77 26.44
CA ALA A 11 -10.73 22.69 25.10
C ALA A 11 -9.91 21.73 24.21
N PRO A 12 -10.52 21.03 23.24
CA PRO A 12 -9.81 20.08 22.38
C PRO A 12 -8.76 20.75 21.47
N THR A 13 -8.87 22.05 21.23
CA THR A 13 -7.96 22.86 20.41
C THR A 13 -6.90 23.62 21.22
N ALA A 14 -6.90 23.51 22.56
CA ALA A 14 -5.96 24.24 23.41
C ALA A 14 -4.53 23.66 23.30
N SER A 15 -3.54 24.52 23.05
CA SER A 15 -2.11 24.15 23.02
C SER A 15 -1.45 24.20 24.41
N THR A 16 -2.07 24.88 25.37
CA THR A 16 -1.59 25.02 26.76
C THR A 16 -2.73 24.80 27.75
N CYS A 17 -2.40 24.35 28.96
CA CYS A 17 -3.37 24.15 30.01
C CYS A 17 -3.77 25.50 30.65
N SER A 18 -5.07 25.77 30.78
CA SER A 18 -5.59 27.01 31.37
C SER A 18 -5.27 27.17 32.87
N ALA A 19 -5.11 26.07 33.60
CA ALA A 19 -4.82 26.09 35.04
C ALA A 19 -3.33 26.10 35.39
N CYS A 20 -2.51 25.26 34.77
CA CYS A 20 -1.10 25.10 35.14
C CYS A 20 -0.09 25.61 34.11
N GLY A 21 -0.55 26.12 32.96
CA GLY A 21 0.31 26.67 31.90
C GLY A 21 1.15 25.66 31.11
N LYS A 22 1.17 24.38 31.51
CA LYS A 22 1.97 23.35 30.81
C LYS A 22 1.45 23.07 29.39
N PRO A 23 2.34 22.76 28.43
CA PRO A 23 1.94 22.46 27.07
C PRO A 23 1.10 21.19 27.01
N LEU A 24 -0.01 21.27 26.27
CA LEU A 24 -0.85 20.13 25.97
C LEU A 24 -0.38 19.53 24.64
N LYS A 25 0.10 18.28 24.67
CA LYS A 25 0.46 17.58 23.43
C LYS A 25 -0.83 17.38 22.62
N PRO A 26 -0.97 17.98 21.43
CA PRO A 26 -2.14 17.75 20.61
C PRO A 26 -2.21 16.25 20.34
N ARG A 27 -3.34 15.62 20.69
CA ARG A 27 -3.64 14.27 20.24
C ARG A 27 -3.63 14.37 18.72
N ARG A 28 -2.58 13.86 18.06
CA ARG A 28 -2.56 13.75 16.60
C ARG A 28 -3.92 13.16 16.24
N LYS A 29 -4.73 13.93 15.51
CA LYS A 29 -6.02 13.48 15.01
C LYS A 29 -5.70 12.19 14.26
N ARG A 30 -5.97 11.05 14.90
CA ARG A 30 -5.91 9.77 14.22
C ARG A 30 -6.94 9.96 13.12
N ARG A 31 -6.50 9.77 11.88
CA ARG A 31 -7.30 9.96 10.67
C ARG A 31 -8.33 8.82 10.65
N ASP A 32 -9.26 8.88 11.58
CA ASP A 32 -10.38 7.94 11.75
C ASP A 32 -11.61 8.48 11.01
N ASP A 33 -11.45 9.51 10.17
CA ASP A 33 -12.45 9.97 9.19
C ASP A 33 -12.39 9.10 7.91
N GLU A 34 -12.26 7.78 8.08
CA GLU A 34 -12.52 6.77 7.05
C GLU A 34 -13.94 6.19 7.21
N GLU A 35 -14.81 6.93 7.90
CA GLU A 35 -16.24 6.71 7.96
C GLU A 35 -16.86 7.17 6.63
N SER A 36 -16.85 6.24 5.67
CA SER A 36 -17.85 6.12 4.60
C SER A 36 -18.22 7.42 3.89
N ALA A 37 -17.25 8.18 3.40
CA ALA A 37 -17.52 9.06 2.26
C ALA A 37 -18.09 8.17 1.15
N PRO A 38 -19.28 8.46 0.59
CA PRO A 38 -19.87 7.64 -0.45
C PRO A 38 -18.85 7.51 -1.58
N LEU A 39 -18.41 6.27 -1.82
CA LEU A 39 -17.49 5.96 -2.90
C LEU A 39 -18.10 6.52 -4.17
N THR A 40 -17.44 7.52 -4.77
CA THR A 40 -17.83 7.98 -6.09
C THR A 40 -17.81 6.78 -7.03
N PRO A 41 -18.72 6.68 -8.01
CA PRO A 41 -18.73 5.57 -8.95
C PRO A 41 -17.37 5.40 -9.66
N GLU A 42 -16.63 6.50 -9.84
CA GLU A 42 -15.25 6.51 -10.34
C GLU A 42 -14.26 5.81 -9.40
N ALA A 43 -14.33 6.08 -8.09
CA ALA A 43 -13.47 5.42 -7.10
C ALA A 43 -13.78 3.91 -7.00
N ALA A 44 -15.04 3.52 -7.09
CA ALA A 44 -15.43 2.11 -7.11
C ALA A 44 -14.87 1.37 -8.33
N ALA A 45 -14.96 1.96 -9.52
CA ALA A 45 -14.37 1.40 -10.74
C ALA A 45 -12.84 1.28 -10.65
N PHE A 46 -12.18 2.27 -10.04
CA PHE A 46 -10.73 2.22 -9.79
C PHE A 46 -10.36 1.09 -8.83
N ILE A 47 -11.07 0.93 -7.72
CA ILE A 47 -10.86 -0.15 -6.74
C ILE A 47 -11.06 -1.52 -7.40
N GLN A 48 -12.06 -1.67 -8.26
CA GLN A 48 -12.30 -2.92 -8.98
C GLN A 48 -11.13 -3.28 -9.91
N ARG A 49 -10.58 -2.29 -10.64
CA ARG A 49 -9.37 -2.48 -11.46
C ARG A 49 -8.13 -2.78 -10.61
N ALA A 50 -7.95 -2.10 -9.48
CA ALA A 50 -6.87 -2.37 -8.54
C ALA A 50 -6.95 -3.79 -7.94
N THR A 51 -8.16 -4.28 -7.67
CA THR A 51 -8.40 -5.65 -7.20
C THR A 51 -8.00 -6.68 -8.24
N TRP A 52 -8.27 -6.42 -9.53
CA TRP A 52 -7.80 -7.27 -10.62
C TRP A 52 -6.28 -7.34 -10.71
N LEU A 53 -5.58 -6.20 -10.58
CA LEU A 53 -4.11 -6.20 -10.52
C LEU A 53 -3.58 -7.00 -9.33
N PHE A 54 -4.18 -6.84 -8.16
CA PHE A 54 -3.80 -7.61 -6.98
C PHE A 54 -3.95 -9.12 -7.22
N ARG A 55 -5.05 -9.54 -7.86
CA ARG A 55 -5.27 -10.94 -8.25
C ARG A 55 -4.21 -11.45 -9.22
N PHE A 56 -3.81 -10.65 -10.22
CA PHE A 56 -2.70 -11.02 -11.11
C PHE A 56 -1.37 -11.15 -10.37
N GLY A 57 -1.10 -10.24 -9.42
CA GLY A 57 0.04 -10.34 -8.52
C GLY A 57 0.03 -11.64 -7.71
N LEU A 58 -1.13 -12.04 -7.18
CA LEU A 58 -1.29 -13.29 -6.45
C LEU A 58 -1.10 -14.53 -7.35
N LEU A 59 -1.68 -14.51 -8.56
CA LEU A 59 -1.52 -15.60 -9.54
C LEU A 59 -0.08 -15.73 -10.04
N SER A 60 0.70 -14.65 -10.00
CA SER A 60 2.12 -14.68 -10.34
C SER A 60 2.96 -15.52 -9.37
N LEU A 61 2.45 -15.89 -8.18
CA LEU A 61 3.14 -16.81 -7.28
C LEU A 61 3.24 -18.23 -7.84
N VAL A 62 2.37 -18.59 -8.80
CA VAL A 62 2.41 -19.90 -9.44
C VAL A 62 3.66 -19.96 -10.35
N PRO A 63 4.56 -20.95 -10.15
CA PRO A 63 5.75 -21.10 -10.98
C PRO A 63 5.38 -21.21 -12.46
N GLY A 64 6.13 -20.51 -13.32
CA GLY A 64 5.88 -20.46 -14.77
C GLY A 64 4.85 -19.39 -15.17
N LEU A 65 3.72 -19.27 -14.45
CA LEU A 65 2.74 -18.22 -14.72
C LEU A 65 3.27 -16.82 -14.38
N GLY A 66 4.07 -16.70 -13.31
CA GLY A 66 4.64 -15.43 -12.87
C GLY A 66 5.61 -14.81 -13.88
N LEU A 67 6.18 -15.60 -14.80
CA LEU A 67 7.09 -15.11 -15.83
C LEU A 67 6.42 -14.13 -16.79
N VAL A 68 5.13 -14.33 -17.05
CA VAL A 68 4.30 -13.48 -17.93
C VAL A 68 3.43 -12.52 -17.12
N LEU A 69 2.83 -13.00 -16.02
CA LEU A 69 1.93 -12.21 -15.19
C LEU A 69 2.63 -11.10 -14.40
N GLY A 70 3.89 -11.32 -13.98
CA GLY A 70 4.67 -10.32 -13.24
C GLY A 70 4.91 -9.04 -14.07
N PRO A 71 5.46 -9.14 -15.30
CA PRO A 71 5.60 -7.99 -16.19
C PRO A 71 4.27 -7.30 -16.53
N LEU A 72 3.19 -8.07 -16.78
CA LEU A 72 1.85 -7.52 -17.02
C LEU A 72 1.34 -6.70 -15.83
N ALA A 73 1.52 -7.19 -14.60
CA ALA A 73 1.14 -6.47 -13.39
C ALA A 73 1.96 -5.17 -13.22
N MET A 74 3.26 -5.21 -13.51
CA MET A 74 4.13 -4.01 -13.51
C MET A 74 3.66 -2.97 -14.54
N LEU A 75 3.38 -3.38 -15.77
CA LEU A 75 2.90 -2.48 -16.83
C LEU A 75 1.56 -1.85 -16.46
N GLY A 76 0.62 -2.64 -15.93
CA GLY A 76 -0.67 -2.14 -15.44
C GLY A 76 -0.51 -1.14 -14.29
N ALA A 77 0.42 -1.36 -13.37
CA ALA A 77 0.71 -0.44 -12.27
C ALA A 77 1.35 0.88 -12.76
N ILE A 78 2.22 0.83 -13.78
CA ILE A 78 2.81 2.03 -14.41
C ILE A 78 1.72 2.84 -15.13
N TRP A 79 0.82 2.17 -15.86
CA TRP A 79 -0.30 2.80 -16.55
C TRP A 79 -1.28 3.50 -15.60
N MET A 80 -1.44 2.97 -14.38
CA MET A 80 -2.30 3.56 -13.35
C MET A 80 -1.61 4.61 -12.47
N ARG A 81 -0.42 5.08 -12.86
CA ARG A 81 0.33 6.12 -12.13
C ARG A 81 -0.27 7.51 -12.40
N GLY A 82 -1.50 7.74 -11.94
CA GLY A 82 -2.23 9.00 -12.03
C GLY A 82 -2.09 9.92 -10.79
N PRO A 83 -2.77 11.09 -10.80
CA PRO A 83 -2.86 12.01 -9.65
C PRO A 83 -3.41 11.29 -8.42
N GLU A 84 -3.14 11.80 -7.21
CA GLU A 84 -3.35 11.10 -5.93
C GLU A 84 -4.77 10.53 -5.75
N GLN A 85 -4.99 9.30 -6.20
CA GLN A 85 -6.26 8.61 -6.06
C GLN A 85 -6.27 7.69 -4.83
N PRO A 86 -7.43 7.52 -4.17
CA PRO A 86 -7.63 6.51 -3.14
C PRO A 86 -7.32 5.13 -3.72
N GLY A 87 -6.45 4.35 -3.05
CA GLY A 87 -6.02 3.01 -3.53
C GLY A 87 -4.57 2.92 -4.02
N ARG A 88 -3.78 4.01 -3.96
CA ARG A 88 -2.34 3.99 -4.27
C ARG A 88 -1.54 2.91 -3.51
N GLY A 89 -1.98 2.55 -2.30
CA GLY A 89 -1.39 1.47 -1.51
C GLY A 89 -1.45 0.12 -2.21
N LEU A 90 -2.61 -0.23 -2.77
CA LEU A 90 -2.81 -1.49 -3.51
C LEU A 90 -1.97 -1.55 -4.78
N VAL A 91 -1.86 -0.44 -5.51
CA VAL A 91 -1.01 -0.35 -6.71
C VAL A 91 0.47 -0.55 -6.37
N ARG A 92 0.95 0.06 -5.27
CA ARG A 92 2.33 -0.14 -4.78
C ARG A 92 2.59 -1.60 -4.40
N ILE A 93 1.66 -2.21 -3.66
CA ILE A 93 1.78 -3.63 -3.25
C ILE A 93 1.84 -4.52 -4.49
N GLY A 94 0.93 -4.33 -5.45
CA GLY A 94 0.91 -5.10 -6.70
C GLY A 94 2.21 -4.94 -7.52
N PHE A 95 2.76 -3.72 -7.60
CA PHE A 95 4.04 -3.46 -8.26
C PHE A 95 5.20 -4.19 -7.57
N VAL A 96 5.31 -4.07 -6.24
CA VAL A 96 6.37 -4.69 -5.46
C VAL A 96 6.31 -6.22 -5.56
N PHE A 97 5.12 -6.81 -5.44
CA PHE A 97 4.92 -8.25 -5.60
C PHE A 97 5.27 -8.72 -7.02
N GLY A 98 4.80 -8.02 -8.05
CA GLY A 98 5.10 -8.36 -9.44
C GLY A 98 6.60 -8.31 -9.74
N LEU A 99 7.31 -7.28 -9.25
CA LEU A 99 8.75 -7.14 -9.40
C LEU A 99 9.51 -8.28 -8.70
N LEU A 100 9.22 -8.53 -7.41
CA LEU A 100 9.86 -9.59 -6.63
C LEU A 100 9.63 -10.97 -7.25
N SER A 101 8.40 -11.28 -7.63
CA SER A 101 8.05 -12.56 -8.27
C SER A 101 8.81 -12.74 -9.58
N THR A 102 8.83 -11.71 -10.43
CA THR A 102 9.57 -11.74 -11.71
C THR A 102 11.05 -12.02 -11.46
N LEU A 103 11.69 -11.27 -10.55
CA LEU A 103 13.10 -11.46 -10.23
C LEU A 103 13.37 -12.89 -9.70
N CYS A 104 12.58 -13.38 -8.75
CA CYS A 104 12.75 -14.72 -8.20
C CYS A 104 12.59 -15.81 -9.28
N GLN A 105 11.60 -15.69 -10.16
CA GLN A 105 11.38 -16.70 -11.20
C GLN A 105 12.48 -16.68 -12.26
N TRP A 106 12.92 -15.49 -12.70
CA TRP A 106 14.02 -15.37 -13.67
C TRP A 106 15.36 -15.84 -13.10
N VAL A 107 15.67 -15.50 -11.85
CA VAL A 107 16.88 -15.98 -11.16
C VAL A 107 16.84 -17.51 -11.00
N GLY A 108 15.71 -18.06 -10.55
CA GLY A 108 15.54 -19.51 -10.42
C GLY A 108 15.72 -20.24 -11.75
N MET A 109 15.11 -19.73 -12.82
CA MET A 109 15.25 -20.29 -14.16
C MET A 109 16.70 -20.18 -14.68
N GLY A 110 17.36 -19.05 -14.45
CA GLY A 110 18.77 -18.85 -14.81
C GLY A 110 19.70 -19.82 -14.09
N LEU A 111 19.47 -20.08 -12.79
CA LEU A 111 20.24 -21.06 -12.02
C LEU A 111 20.05 -22.48 -12.53
N ILE A 112 18.82 -22.87 -12.87
CA ILE A 112 18.54 -24.19 -13.47
C ILE A 112 19.30 -24.32 -14.79
N LEU A 113 19.15 -23.36 -15.70
CA LEU A 113 19.82 -23.38 -17.01
C LEU A 113 21.34 -23.41 -16.88
N TYR A 114 21.91 -22.63 -15.95
CA TYR A 114 23.34 -22.64 -15.65
C TYR A 114 23.79 -24.00 -15.13
N SER A 115 23.04 -24.60 -14.20
CA SER A 115 23.38 -25.92 -13.64
C SER A 115 23.31 -27.04 -14.68
N THR A 116 22.38 -26.98 -15.64
CA THR A 116 22.27 -27.98 -16.71
C THR A 116 23.28 -27.74 -17.84
N GLY A 117 23.62 -26.47 -18.10
CA GLY A 117 24.60 -26.10 -19.13
C GLY A 117 26.05 -26.36 -18.70
N ALA A 118 26.35 -26.33 -17.40
CA ALA A 118 27.68 -26.63 -16.86
C ALA A 118 28.03 -28.14 -16.84
N VAL A 119 27.11 -29.01 -17.28
CA VAL A 119 27.30 -30.47 -17.33
C VAL A 119 27.80 -30.96 -18.71
N HIS A 120 28.03 -30.04 -19.66
CA HIS A 120 28.64 -30.31 -20.96
C HIS A 120 29.96 -29.55 -21.14
#